data_AF-V7HVY2-F1
#
_entry.id   AF-V7HVY2-F1
#
_cell.length_a   1.000
_cell.length_b   1.000
_cell.length_c   1.000
_cell.angle_alpha   90.00
_cell.angle_beta   90.00
_cell.angle_gamma   90.00
#
_symmetry.space_group_name_H-M   'P 1'
#
loop_
_entity.id
_entity.type
_entity.pdbx_description
1 polymer ?
#
loop_
_entity_poly.entity_id
_entity_poly.type
_entity_poly.pdbx_seq_one_letter_code
_entity_poly.pdbx_strand_id
1 'polypeptide(L)'
;MTENFFANDRLKYTFDGQYAHGCFFNSQAQDFEKPLVQLHATEKTLEQFNHARKVLNERALTLVDELDEPRYMTSTAQLTKLLHNTIINDLQVVQEAAEFICDMGNQDPQHTLRLVEYHSEKTGTYLVLVAGAPMLEAVLNDLNFTSEVFEPGENGQYYANNAAFLEAMAALAQSYFDLDVAGQLVAQTEVFAVGGPFINHVNALGSEDDDLNRICFIARVK
;
A
#
# COMPACT_ATOMS: atom_id res chain seq x y z
N MET A 1 -18.94 -14.53 -2.03
CA MET A 1 -17.61 -14.77 -1.42
C MET A 1 -16.63 -14.32 -2.46
N THR A 2 -15.80 -13.34 -2.15
CA THR A 2 -14.69 -12.89 -3.00
C THR A 2 -13.74 -14.06 -3.22
N GLU A 3 -13.36 -14.31 -4.48
CA GLU A 3 -12.33 -15.31 -4.79
C GLU A 3 -10.97 -14.83 -4.27
N ASN A 4 -10.16 -15.77 -3.76
CA ASN A 4 -8.81 -15.51 -3.25
C ASN A 4 -7.77 -15.87 -4.30
N PHE A 5 -7.67 -15.04 -5.34
CA PHE A 5 -6.80 -15.27 -6.50
C PHE A 5 -5.33 -15.41 -6.12
N PHE A 6 -4.89 -14.69 -5.08
CA PHE A 6 -3.48 -14.59 -4.69
C PHE A 6 -3.17 -15.30 -3.35
N ALA A 7 -4.03 -16.23 -2.91
CA ALA A 7 -3.80 -16.99 -1.67
C ALA A 7 -2.45 -17.73 -1.65
N ASN A 8 -2.05 -18.31 -2.79
CA ASN A 8 -0.81 -19.06 -2.89
C ASN A 8 0.43 -18.18 -2.68
N ASP A 9 0.39 -16.95 -3.19
CA ASP A 9 1.49 -15.99 -3.04
C ASP A 9 1.67 -15.57 -1.57
N ARG A 10 0.58 -15.59 -0.79
CA ARG A 10 0.59 -15.25 0.64
C ARG A 10 1.05 -16.38 1.55
N LEU A 11 1.14 -17.63 1.07
CA LEU A 11 1.38 -18.81 1.93
C LEU A 11 2.67 -18.70 2.74
N LYS A 12 3.75 -18.17 2.14
CA LYS A 12 5.05 -18.02 2.81
C LYS A 12 4.99 -17.09 4.04
N TYR A 13 4.05 -16.15 4.05
CA TYR A 13 3.89 -15.14 5.09
C TYR A 13 2.63 -15.37 5.94
N THR A 14 2.04 -16.57 5.82
CA THR A 14 0.86 -16.98 6.58
C THR A 14 1.27 -17.86 7.75
N PHE A 15 0.95 -17.42 8.96
CA PHE A 15 1.28 -18.11 10.20
C PHE A 15 -0.03 -18.39 10.96
N ASP A 16 -0.27 -19.66 11.31
CA ASP A 16 -1.52 -20.12 11.94
C ASP A 16 -2.79 -19.69 11.18
N GLY A 17 -2.72 -19.72 9.84
CA GLY A 17 -3.82 -19.32 8.96
C GLY A 17 -4.01 -17.81 8.79
N GLN A 18 -3.16 -16.99 9.43
CA GLN A 18 -3.20 -15.54 9.31
C GLN A 18 -2.01 -15.02 8.49
N TYR A 19 -2.30 -14.28 7.43
CA TYR A 19 -1.29 -13.55 6.68
C TYR A 19 -0.77 -12.39 7.54
N ALA A 20 0.52 -12.41 7.89
CA ALA A 20 1.10 -11.51 8.88
C ALA A 20 1.46 -10.14 8.28
N HIS A 21 0.50 -9.48 7.65
CA HIS A 21 0.60 -8.07 7.32
C HIS A 21 0.19 -7.19 8.50
N GLY A 22 0.52 -5.91 8.42
CA GLY A 22 -0.02 -4.92 9.32
C GLY A 22 0.22 -3.49 8.86
N CYS A 23 -0.55 -2.59 9.45
CA CYS A 23 -0.74 -1.21 9.03
C CYS A 23 0.21 -0.24 9.75
N PHE A 24 0.71 0.74 9.00
CA PHE A 24 1.64 1.76 9.46
C PHE A 24 1.23 3.12 8.91
N PHE A 25 1.46 4.18 9.70
CA PHE A 25 1.05 5.53 9.37
C PHE A 25 2.21 6.53 9.43
N ASN A 26 2.12 7.55 8.59
CA ASN A 26 2.82 8.80 8.78
C ASN A 26 1.81 9.95 8.74
N SER A 27 1.73 10.67 9.85
CA SER A 27 0.87 11.83 10.05
C SER A 27 1.66 13.11 10.36
N GLN A 28 3.00 13.04 10.35
CA GLN A 28 3.84 14.19 10.66
C GLN A 28 4.15 14.92 9.35
N ALA A 29 3.49 16.07 9.14
CA ALA A 29 3.64 16.87 7.92
C ALA A 29 5.10 17.15 7.53
N GLN A 30 5.95 17.39 8.54
CA GLN A 30 7.39 17.63 8.37
C GLN A 30 8.20 16.43 7.83
N ASP A 31 7.64 15.22 7.91
CA ASP A 31 8.32 14.02 7.44
C ASP A 31 8.10 13.79 5.95
N PHE A 32 6.99 14.26 5.36
CA PHE A 32 6.71 14.05 3.93
C PHE A 32 7.71 14.71 2.97
N GLU A 33 8.47 15.69 3.43
CA GLU A 33 9.53 16.33 2.66
C GLU A 33 10.88 15.61 2.77
N LYS A 34 10.99 14.63 3.69
CA LYS A 34 12.23 13.87 3.89
C LYS A 34 12.41 12.82 2.80
N PRO A 35 13.67 12.52 2.42
CA PRO A 35 13.95 11.43 1.48
C PRO A 35 13.45 10.07 1.96
N LEU A 36 13.44 9.87 3.28
CA LEU A 36 12.94 8.70 3.97
C LEU A 36 12.14 9.10 5.20
N VAL A 37 11.05 8.38 5.44
CA VAL A 37 10.22 8.52 6.63
C VAL A 37 10.04 7.18 7.30
N GLN A 38 10.22 7.17 8.62
CA GLN A 38 9.83 6.03 9.44
C GLN A 38 8.31 6.05 9.62
N LEU A 39 7.65 4.97 9.23
CA LEU A 39 6.22 4.81 9.51
C LEU A 39 6.01 4.20 10.90
N HIS A 40 4.90 4.56 11.54
CA HIS A 40 4.55 4.09 12.88
C HIS A 40 3.48 3.00 12.81
N ALA A 41 3.76 1.84 13.40
CA ALA A 41 2.83 0.73 13.48
C ALA A 41 1.62 1.06 14.38
N THR A 42 0.46 0.51 14.06
CA THR A 42 -0.69 0.52 14.97
C THR A 42 -0.53 -0.50 16.10
N GLU A 43 -1.35 -0.39 17.16
CA GLU A 43 -1.45 -1.41 18.20
C GLU A 43 -1.86 -2.77 17.60
N LYS A 44 -2.85 -2.78 16.69
CA LYS A 44 -3.29 -3.99 15.97
C LYS A 44 -2.15 -4.64 15.20
N THR A 45 -1.32 -3.86 14.52
CA THR A 45 -0.14 -4.34 13.80
C THR A 45 0.81 -5.08 14.72
N LEU A 46 1.08 -4.53 15.91
CA LEU A 46 1.94 -5.19 16.89
C LEU A 46 1.34 -6.48 17.44
N GLU A 47 0.02 -6.52 17.67
CA GLU A 47 -0.68 -7.74 18.06
C GLU A 47 -0.55 -8.84 16.98
N GLN A 48 -0.78 -8.49 15.72
CA GLN A 48 -0.66 -9.41 14.58
C GLN A 48 0.78 -9.91 14.40
N PHE A 49 1.77 -9.01 14.46
CA PHE A 49 3.18 -9.39 14.32
C PHE A 49 3.63 -10.25 15.49
N ASN A 50 3.22 -9.93 16.73
CA ASN A 50 3.54 -10.75 17.89
C ASN A 50 2.88 -12.13 17.86
N HIS A 51 1.70 -12.25 17.24
CA HIS A 51 1.10 -13.55 16.99
C HIS A 51 1.98 -14.39 16.05
N ALA A 52 2.41 -13.84 14.91
CA ALA A 52 3.29 -14.53 13.97
C ALA A 52 4.63 -14.93 14.60
N ARG A 53 5.27 -14.00 15.32
CA ARG A 53 6.54 -14.23 16.01
C ARG A 53 6.44 -15.29 17.10
N LYS A 54 5.29 -15.39 17.79
CA LYS A 54 5.03 -16.48 18.74
C LYS A 54 5.00 -17.84 18.05
N VAL A 55 4.39 -17.97 16.88
CA VAL A 55 4.37 -19.21 16.07
C VAL A 55 5.80 -19.59 15.64
N LEU A 56 6.62 -18.59 15.32
CA LEU A 56 8.03 -18.75 14.95
C LEU A 56 8.98 -18.93 16.16
N ASN A 57 8.47 -18.88 17.40
CA ASN A 57 9.25 -18.91 18.63
C ASN A 57 10.32 -17.79 18.71
N GLU A 58 9.94 -16.59 18.25
CA GLU A 58 10.75 -15.38 18.28
C GLU A 58 10.34 -14.43 19.41
N ARG A 59 11.22 -13.47 19.73
CA ARG A 59 10.97 -12.45 20.75
C ARG A 59 9.84 -11.52 20.31
N ALA A 60 8.90 -11.22 21.21
CA ALA A 60 7.85 -10.24 20.95
C ALA A 60 8.41 -8.82 20.74
N LEU A 61 7.86 -8.13 19.74
CA LEU A 61 8.07 -6.72 19.46
C LEU A 61 7.44 -5.86 20.56
N THR A 62 8.08 -4.74 20.87
CA THR A 62 7.53 -3.66 21.70
C THR A 62 7.41 -2.39 20.86
N LEU A 63 6.46 -1.49 21.20
CA LEU A 63 6.30 -0.18 20.56
C LEU A 63 7.59 0.67 20.54
N VAL A 64 8.48 0.43 21.50
CA VAL A 64 9.61 1.32 21.83
C VAL A 64 10.93 0.85 21.19
N ASP A 65 11.11 -0.43 20.88
CA ASP A 65 12.47 -0.94 20.58
C ASP A 65 12.75 -1.36 19.13
N GLU A 66 11.77 -1.62 18.25
CA GLU A 66 12.07 -2.40 17.02
C GLU A 66 11.40 -1.89 15.72
N LEU A 67 11.11 -0.59 15.63
CA LEU A 67 10.64 0.06 14.39
C LEU A 67 11.70 0.95 13.72
N ASP A 68 12.90 1.08 14.28
CA ASP A 68 14.02 1.87 13.70
C ASP A 68 14.78 1.09 12.61
N GLU A 69 14.07 0.20 11.91
CA GLU A 69 14.63 -0.63 10.86
C GLU A 69 14.23 -0.09 9.49
N PRO A 70 15.18 0.07 8.54
CA PRO A 70 14.93 0.58 7.18
C PRO A 70 13.80 -0.13 6.43
N ARG A 71 13.40 -1.31 6.90
CA ARG A 71 12.35 -2.13 6.29
C ARG A 71 10.94 -1.52 6.43
N TYR A 72 10.65 -0.70 7.44
CA TYR A 72 9.33 -0.05 7.59
C TYR A 72 9.34 1.44 7.23
N MET A 73 10.35 1.83 6.46
CA MET A 73 10.46 3.19 5.96
C MET A 73 9.75 3.33 4.61
N THR A 74 9.37 4.56 4.31
CA THR A 74 8.75 4.94 3.05
C THR A 74 9.34 6.22 2.50
N SER A 75 9.03 6.52 1.24
CA SER A 75 9.31 7.81 0.62
C SER A 75 8.15 8.18 -0.30
N THR A 76 7.56 9.35 -0.07
CA THR A 76 6.58 9.95 -1.00
C THR A 76 7.28 10.74 -2.10
N ALA A 77 8.56 11.09 -1.96
CA ALA A 77 9.27 11.98 -2.89
C ALA A 77 9.25 11.49 -4.36
N GLN A 78 9.45 10.20 -4.59
CA GLN A 78 9.38 9.63 -5.95
C GLN A 78 7.94 9.66 -6.50
N LEU A 79 6.96 9.35 -5.66
CA LEU A 79 5.54 9.37 -6.04
C LEU A 79 5.08 10.80 -6.35
N THR A 80 5.43 11.76 -5.49
CA THR A 80 5.18 13.19 -5.70
C THR A 80 5.81 13.68 -6.99
N LYS A 81 7.06 13.28 -7.28
CA LYS A 81 7.73 13.63 -8.55
C LYS A 81 7.00 13.03 -9.77
N LEU A 82 6.52 11.79 -9.68
CA LEU A 82 5.71 11.18 -10.73
C LEU A 82 4.44 12.00 -10.96
N LEU A 83 3.68 12.29 -9.90
CA LEU A 83 2.42 13.04 -9.97
C LEU A 83 2.59 14.48 -10.48
N HIS A 84 3.69 15.14 -10.10
CA HIS A 84 4.03 16.46 -10.65
C HIS A 84 4.23 16.41 -12.17
N ASN A 85 4.91 15.37 -12.65
CA ASN A 85 5.15 15.22 -14.09
C ASN A 85 3.91 14.79 -14.89
N THR A 86 2.94 14.11 -14.27
CA THR A 86 1.81 13.50 -14.98
C THR A 86 0.47 14.21 -14.79
N ILE A 87 0.23 14.83 -13.63
CA ILE A 87 -1.10 15.34 -13.24
C ILE A 87 -1.03 16.82 -12.87
N ILE A 88 -0.34 17.18 -11.79
CA ILE A 88 -0.30 18.57 -11.31
C ILE A 88 0.90 18.86 -10.41
N ASN A 89 1.47 20.06 -10.55
CA ASN A 89 2.73 20.48 -9.93
C ASN A 89 2.61 21.04 -8.50
N ASP A 90 1.41 21.14 -7.92
CA ASP A 90 1.18 21.76 -6.60
C ASP A 90 0.49 20.81 -5.62
N LEU A 91 0.98 19.57 -5.53
CA LEU A 91 0.49 18.58 -4.58
C LEU A 91 1.30 18.63 -3.29
N GLN A 92 0.58 18.60 -2.16
CA GLN A 92 1.14 18.41 -0.83
C GLN A 92 0.64 17.09 -0.26
N VAL A 93 1.52 16.29 0.31
CA VAL A 93 1.11 15.08 1.02
C VAL A 93 0.41 15.49 2.31
N VAL A 94 -0.80 14.98 2.52
CA VAL A 94 -1.59 15.21 3.73
C VAL A 94 -1.32 14.10 4.74
N GLN A 95 -1.41 12.85 4.27
CA GLN A 95 -1.24 11.67 5.08
C GLN A 95 -0.88 10.45 4.24
N GLU A 96 -0.26 9.48 4.90
CA GLU A 96 0.17 8.24 4.29
C GLU A 96 -0.12 7.06 5.23
N ALA A 97 -0.66 6.00 4.64
CA ALA A 97 -0.77 4.68 5.25
C ALA A 97 -0.06 3.65 4.39
N ALA A 98 0.54 2.66 5.02
CA ALA A 98 1.16 1.53 4.35
C ALA A 98 0.88 0.21 5.07
N GLU A 99 0.90 -0.88 4.32
CA GLU A 99 0.86 -2.24 4.84
C GLU A 99 2.17 -2.94 4.50
N PHE A 100 2.73 -3.60 5.50
CA PHE A 100 3.95 -4.40 5.37
C PHE A 100 3.81 -5.76 6.02
N ILE A 101 4.65 -6.69 5.60
CA ILE A 101 4.76 -8.01 6.20
C ILE A 101 5.72 -8.00 7.39
N CYS A 102 5.35 -8.73 8.44
CA CYS A 102 6.18 -8.97 9.62
C CYS A 102 7.58 -9.43 9.19
N ASP A 103 8.60 -8.75 9.72
CA ASP A 103 10.02 -9.01 9.47
C ASP A 103 10.49 -8.85 8.01
N MET A 104 9.61 -8.53 7.06
CA MET A 104 10.00 -8.25 5.67
C MET A 104 9.94 -6.76 5.35
N GLY A 105 8.99 -6.04 5.92
CA GLY A 105 8.82 -4.61 5.62
C GLY A 105 8.58 -4.37 4.11
N ASN A 106 9.37 -3.46 3.55
CA ASN A 106 9.38 -3.05 2.14
C ASN A 106 10.24 -3.93 1.23
N GLN A 107 10.86 -5.00 1.74
CA GLN A 107 11.80 -5.84 0.98
C GLN A 107 11.13 -6.74 -0.06
N ASP A 108 9.81 -6.92 0.02
CA ASP A 108 9.05 -7.73 -0.92
C ASP A 108 7.87 -6.93 -1.49
N PRO A 109 8.07 -6.21 -2.62
CA PRO A 109 7.13 -5.17 -3.05
C PRO A 109 5.73 -5.72 -3.42
N GLN A 110 5.62 -6.97 -3.89
CA GLN A 110 4.32 -7.59 -4.17
C GLN A 110 3.49 -7.83 -2.89
N HIS A 111 4.12 -7.72 -1.73
CA HIS A 111 3.50 -7.81 -0.42
C HIS A 111 3.54 -6.46 0.31
N THR A 112 3.37 -5.37 -0.43
CA THR A 112 3.23 -4.02 0.15
C THR A 112 1.97 -3.34 -0.36
N LEU A 113 1.39 -2.45 0.44
CA LEU A 113 0.35 -1.53 0.01
C LEU A 113 0.69 -0.15 0.56
N ARG A 114 0.43 0.89 -0.22
CA ARG A 114 0.51 2.28 0.20
C ARG A 114 -0.70 3.03 -0.33
N LEU A 115 -1.35 3.78 0.54
CA LEU A 115 -2.32 4.79 0.18
C LEU A 115 -1.77 6.15 0.63
N VAL A 116 -1.71 7.10 -0.29
CA VAL A 116 -1.25 8.46 0.01
C VAL A 116 -2.34 9.44 -0.38
N GLU A 117 -2.71 10.30 0.56
CA GLU A 117 -3.55 11.45 0.28
C GLU A 117 -2.68 12.65 -0.06
N TYR A 118 -3.02 13.28 -1.17
CA TYR A 118 -2.46 14.54 -1.62
C TYR A 118 -3.55 15.60 -1.68
N HIS A 119 -3.19 16.84 -1.38
CA HIS A 119 -4.06 18.01 -1.55
C HIS A 119 -3.40 19.04 -2.46
N SER A 120 -4.18 19.58 -3.40
CA SER A 120 -3.83 20.74 -4.21
C SER A 120 -4.87 21.83 -4.00
N GLU A 121 -4.42 23.04 -3.66
CA GLU A 121 -5.29 24.22 -3.54
C GLU A 121 -6.07 24.53 -4.84
N LYS A 122 -5.57 24.09 -6.00
CA LYS A 122 -6.19 24.36 -7.30
C LYS A 122 -7.16 23.28 -7.75
N THR A 123 -6.88 22.03 -7.39
CA THR A 123 -7.57 20.88 -8.00
C THR A 123 -8.17 19.90 -7.00
N GLY A 124 -7.97 20.14 -5.70
CA GLY A 124 -8.56 19.39 -4.61
C GLY A 124 -7.73 18.19 -4.19
N THR A 125 -8.41 17.23 -3.57
CA THR A 125 -7.81 16.04 -2.98
C THR A 125 -7.61 14.93 -4.01
N TYR A 126 -6.46 14.29 -3.95
CA TYR A 126 -6.10 13.10 -4.71
C TYR A 126 -5.73 11.98 -3.77
N LEU A 127 -6.12 10.76 -4.15
CA LEU A 127 -5.66 9.54 -3.52
C LEU A 127 -4.80 8.79 -4.53
N VAL A 128 -3.70 8.22 -4.03
CA VAL A 128 -2.82 7.39 -4.84
C VAL A 128 -2.59 6.06 -4.13
N LEU A 129 -3.04 4.99 -4.77
CA LEU A 129 -2.84 3.63 -4.32
C LEU A 129 -1.66 3.03 -5.08
N VAL A 130 -0.69 2.47 -4.35
CA VAL A 130 0.33 1.59 -4.91
C VAL A 130 0.36 0.30 -4.11
N ALA A 131 0.07 -0.84 -4.72
CA ALA A 131 -0.05 -2.09 -3.98
C ALA A 131 0.41 -3.29 -4.82
N GLY A 132 0.96 -4.30 -4.16
CA GLY A 132 1.04 -5.64 -4.75
C GLY A 132 -0.32 -6.33 -4.66
N ALA A 133 -0.70 -7.08 -5.70
CA ALA A 133 -2.01 -7.72 -5.76
C ALA A 133 -2.28 -8.69 -4.59
N PRO A 134 -1.32 -9.51 -4.12
CA PRO A 134 -1.51 -10.35 -2.95
C PRO A 134 -1.82 -9.57 -1.67
N MET A 135 -1.15 -8.45 -1.44
CA MET A 135 -1.40 -7.58 -0.29
C MET A 135 -2.75 -6.89 -0.38
N LEU A 136 -3.07 -6.30 -1.54
CA LEU A 136 -4.35 -5.61 -1.74
C LEU A 136 -5.54 -6.54 -1.49
N GLU A 137 -5.52 -7.76 -2.05
CA GLU A 137 -6.59 -8.73 -1.83
C GLU A 137 -6.75 -9.09 -0.34
N ALA A 138 -5.64 -9.31 0.38
CA ALA A 138 -5.70 -9.60 1.81
C ALA A 138 -6.32 -8.45 2.63
N VAL A 139 -5.87 -7.22 2.39
CA VAL A 139 -6.37 -6.04 3.09
C VAL A 139 -7.85 -5.81 2.79
N LEU A 140 -8.27 -5.97 1.53
CA LEU A 140 -9.68 -5.85 1.15
C LEU A 140 -10.55 -6.93 1.79
N ASN A 141 -10.04 -8.16 1.91
CA ASN A 141 -10.73 -9.22 2.65
C ASN A 141 -10.88 -8.90 4.14
N ASP A 142 -9.84 -8.36 4.77
CA ASP A 142 -9.88 -7.89 6.17
C ASP A 142 -10.93 -6.80 6.39
N LEU A 143 -11.18 -5.97 5.36
CA LEU A 143 -12.23 -4.95 5.35
C LEU A 143 -13.62 -5.50 4.97
N ASN A 144 -13.76 -6.80 4.74
CA ASN A 144 -14.97 -7.43 4.20
C ASN A 144 -15.46 -6.77 2.90
N PHE A 145 -14.53 -6.27 2.08
CA PHE A 145 -14.83 -5.68 0.79
C PHE A 145 -15.37 -6.75 -0.17
N THR A 146 -16.45 -6.44 -0.88
CA THR A 146 -17.21 -7.45 -1.63
C THR A 146 -17.08 -7.36 -3.15
N SER A 147 -16.66 -6.21 -3.67
CA SER A 147 -16.45 -6.02 -5.11
C SER A 147 -15.14 -6.68 -5.55
N GLU A 148 -15.16 -7.31 -6.71
CA GLU A 148 -13.98 -7.97 -7.27
C GLU A 148 -13.09 -6.92 -7.96
N VAL A 149 -11.93 -6.63 -7.36
CA VAL A 149 -10.95 -5.71 -7.95
C VAL A 149 -10.16 -6.36 -9.09
N PHE A 150 -10.06 -7.70 -9.09
CA PHE A 150 -9.44 -8.50 -10.13
C PHE A 150 -10.47 -9.44 -10.75
N GLU A 151 -10.43 -9.55 -12.07
CA GLU A 151 -11.28 -10.45 -12.85
C GLU A 151 -10.41 -11.48 -13.58
N PRO A 152 -10.83 -12.75 -13.67
CA PRO A 152 -10.07 -13.77 -14.39
C PRO A 152 -10.04 -13.47 -15.90
N GLY A 153 -8.85 -13.56 -16.48
CA GLY A 153 -8.61 -13.47 -17.91
C GLY A 153 -8.25 -14.82 -18.55
N GLU A 154 -7.83 -14.78 -19.81
CA GLU A 154 -7.38 -15.98 -20.52
C GLU A 154 -5.97 -16.39 -20.07
N ASN A 155 -5.66 -17.69 -20.14
CA ASN A 155 -4.33 -18.25 -19.85
C ASN A 155 -3.77 -17.92 -18.44
N GLY A 156 -4.64 -17.78 -17.44
CA GLY A 156 -4.24 -17.48 -16.06
C GLY A 156 -3.83 -16.02 -15.83
N GLN A 157 -4.20 -15.12 -16.74
CA GLN A 157 -4.09 -13.68 -16.53
C GLN A 157 -5.23 -13.16 -15.64
N TYR A 158 -5.03 -11.99 -15.05
CA TYR A 158 -6.07 -11.24 -14.34
C TYR A 158 -6.17 -9.83 -14.90
N TYR A 159 -7.39 -9.30 -14.97
CA TYR A 159 -7.67 -7.93 -15.39
C TYR A 159 -8.10 -7.10 -14.19
N ALA A 160 -7.68 -5.83 -14.17
CA ALA A 160 -8.08 -4.89 -13.13
C ALA A 160 -9.45 -4.29 -13.44
N ASN A 161 -10.36 -4.28 -12.46
CA ASN A 161 -11.65 -3.60 -12.55
C ASN A 161 -11.55 -2.18 -11.98
N ASN A 162 -11.34 -1.19 -12.85
CA ASN A 162 -11.16 0.21 -12.43
C ASN A 162 -12.30 0.76 -11.55
N ALA A 163 -13.54 0.30 -11.73
CA ALA A 163 -14.68 0.76 -10.92
C ALA A 163 -14.60 0.19 -9.50
N ALA A 164 -14.34 -1.11 -9.36
CA ALA A 164 -14.12 -1.75 -8.07
C ALA A 164 -12.87 -1.17 -7.37
N PHE A 165 -11.84 -0.77 -8.12
CA PHE A 165 -10.67 -0.09 -7.57
C PHE A 165 -11.00 1.29 -6.96
N LEU A 166 -11.94 2.06 -7.51
CA LEU A 166 -12.40 3.30 -6.88
C LEU A 166 -13.11 3.03 -5.56
N GLU A 167 -13.97 2.02 -5.52
CA GLU A 167 -14.65 1.59 -4.29
C GLU A 167 -13.65 1.10 -3.24
N ALA A 168 -12.65 0.31 -3.66
CA ALA A 168 -11.57 -0.17 -2.81
C ALA A 168 -10.75 0.98 -2.22
N MET A 169 -10.37 1.97 -3.04
CA MET A 169 -9.68 3.17 -2.56
C MET A 169 -10.50 3.97 -1.55
N ALA A 170 -11.80 4.11 -1.77
CA ALA A 170 -12.68 4.78 -0.80
C ALA A 170 -12.78 4.00 0.52
N ALA A 171 -12.88 2.67 0.47
CA ALA A 171 -12.88 1.83 1.66
C ALA A 171 -11.56 1.92 2.45
N LEU A 172 -10.42 1.91 1.75
CA LEU A 172 -9.11 2.09 2.36
C LEU A 172 -8.96 3.49 2.97
N ALA A 173 -9.39 4.54 2.26
CA ALA A 173 -9.36 5.92 2.79
C ALA A 173 -10.21 6.06 4.05
N GLN A 174 -11.42 5.48 4.07
CA GLN A 174 -12.24 5.48 5.27
C GLN A 174 -11.56 4.70 6.42
N SER A 175 -10.96 3.54 6.13
CA SER A 175 -10.32 2.71 7.16
C SER A 175 -9.03 3.30 7.72
N TYR A 176 -8.22 3.94 6.88
CA TYR A 176 -6.90 4.44 7.25
C TYR A 176 -6.96 5.88 7.75
N PHE A 177 -7.80 6.70 7.14
CA PHE A 177 -7.75 8.14 7.27
C PHE A 177 -9.04 8.75 7.85
N ASP A 178 -10.06 7.92 8.13
CA ASP A 178 -11.41 8.37 8.47
C ASP A 178 -11.99 9.34 7.41
N LEU A 179 -11.58 9.14 6.15
CA LEU A 179 -11.95 10.00 5.03
C LEU A 179 -13.09 9.35 4.21
N ASP A 180 -14.33 9.83 4.41
CA ASP A 180 -15.50 9.35 3.67
C ASP A 180 -15.60 10.01 2.28
N VAL A 181 -15.10 9.30 1.28
CA VAL A 181 -15.12 9.71 -0.14
C VAL A 181 -15.87 8.72 -1.03
N ALA A 182 -16.75 7.89 -0.43
CA ALA A 182 -17.53 6.91 -1.17
C ALA A 182 -18.39 7.58 -2.27
N GLY A 183 -18.29 7.08 -3.50
CA GLY A 183 -19.00 7.64 -4.66
C GLY A 183 -18.49 9.01 -5.15
N GLN A 184 -17.46 9.58 -4.50
CA GLN A 184 -16.90 10.90 -4.86
C GLN A 184 -15.61 10.77 -5.68
N LEU A 185 -14.99 9.58 -5.73
CA LEU A 185 -13.74 9.37 -6.45
C LEU A 185 -13.92 9.29 -7.97
N VAL A 186 -12.97 9.88 -8.70
CA VAL A 186 -12.86 9.85 -10.16
C VAL A 186 -11.47 9.42 -10.55
N ALA A 187 -11.37 8.32 -11.30
CA ALA A 187 -10.13 7.83 -11.86
C ALA A 187 -9.44 8.93 -12.70
N GLN A 188 -8.16 9.16 -12.43
CA GLN A 188 -7.27 10.01 -13.24
C GLN A 188 -6.40 9.17 -14.17
N THR A 189 -6.17 7.91 -13.82
CA THR A 189 -5.49 6.90 -14.63
C THR A 189 -6.33 5.63 -14.68
N GLU A 190 -6.05 4.73 -15.61
CA GLU A 190 -6.40 3.32 -15.42
C GLU A 190 -5.46 2.68 -14.39
N VAL A 191 -5.76 1.48 -13.90
CA VAL A 191 -4.79 0.70 -13.12
C VAL A 191 -3.62 0.32 -14.03
N PHE A 192 -2.39 0.62 -13.61
CA PHE A 192 -1.18 0.29 -14.36
C PHE A 192 -0.12 -0.33 -13.47
N ALA A 193 0.73 -1.18 -14.03
CA ALA A 193 1.77 -1.84 -13.27
C ALA A 193 2.98 -0.93 -13.03
N VAL A 194 3.64 -1.08 -11.88
CA VAL A 194 4.85 -0.35 -11.49
C VAL A 194 5.85 -1.31 -10.82
N GLY A 195 7.13 -1.20 -11.19
CA GLY A 195 8.23 -1.99 -10.61
C GLY A 195 8.93 -1.33 -9.41
N GLY A 196 10.00 -1.99 -8.94
CA GLY A 196 11.00 -1.45 -8.00
C GLY A 196 10.70 -1.62 -6.50
N PRO A 197 11.70 -1.56 -5.61
CA PRO A 197 11.49 -1.52 -4.16
C PRO A 197 11.05 -0.13 -3.69
N PHE A 198 10.14 -0.06 -2.71
CA PHE A 198 9.97 1.17 -1.93
C PHE A 198 11.22 1.32 -1.06
N ILE A 199 12.21 2.08 -1.55
CA ILE A 199 13.55 2.30 -1.00
C ILE A 199 14.57 1.22 -1.43
N ASN A 200 15.46 1.60 -2.34
CA ASN A 200 16.82 1.09 -2.35
C ASN A 200 17.74 2.31 -2.32
N HIS A 201 18.50 2.52 -1.24
CA HIS A 201 19.55 3.55 -1.22
C HIS A 201 20.72 3.24 -2.15
N VAL A 202 20.59 2.21 -3.00
CA VAL A 202 21.58 1.79 -3.95
C VAL A 202 20.87 1.50 -5.27
N ASN A 203 20.66 2.54 -6.08
CA ASN A 203 21.03 2.59 -7.50
C ASN A 203 20.26 3.71 -8.23
N ALA A 204 21.05 4.64 -8.76
CA ALA A 204 20.68 5.46 -9.90
C ALA A 204 20.45 4.55 -11.13
N LEU A 205 19.43 4.87 -11.93
CA LEU A 205 19.24 4.48 -13.34
C LEU A 205 19.74 3.08 -13.75
N GLY A 206 18.82 2.11 -13.85
CA GLY A 206 18.99 0.82 -14.51
C GLY A 206 18.13 -0.25 -13.82
N SER A 207 17.51 -1.22 -14.48
CA SER A 207 17.54 -1.72 -15.86
C SER A 207 16.19 -2.39 -16.16
N GLU A 208 15.87 -2.59 -17.45
CA GLU A 208 14.68 -3.28 -17.99
C GLU A 208 14.61 -4.78 -17.63
N ASP A 209 14.73 -5.13 -16.34
CA ASP A 209 14.31 -6.41 -15.76
C ASP A 209 13.22 -6.11 -14.73
N ASP A 210 12.22 -5.34 -15.19
CA ASP A 210 11.06 -4.86 -14.44
C ASP A 210 10.13 -6.05 -14.09
N ASP A 211 10.38 -6.69 -12.95
CA ASP A 211 9.33 -7.42 -12.25
C ASP A 211 8.28 -6.38 -11.81
N LEU A 212 7.33 -6.13 -12.71
CA LEU A 212 6.11 -5.36 -12.53
C LEU A 212 5.25 -6.06 -11.47
N ASN A 213 5.62 -5.89 -10.21
CA ASN A 213 5.11 -6.65 -9.07
C ASN A 213 4.07 -5.88 -8.24
N ARG A 214 3.79 -4.63 -8.63
CA ARG A 214 2.77 -3.79 -8.01
C ARG A 214 1.94 -3.09 -9.08
N ILE A 215 0.79 -2.64 -8.66
CA ILE A 215 -0.14 -1.82 -9.40
C ILE A 215 -0.21 -0.42 -8.79
N CYS A 216 -0.50 0.56 -9.62
CA CYS A 216 -0.73 1.95 -9.25
C CYS A 216 -2.08 2.40 -9.78
N PHE A 217 -2.80 3.16 -8.98
CA PHE A 217 -4.08 3.75 -9.36
C PHE A 217 -4.24 5.13 -8.71
N ILE A 218 -4.64 6.12 -9.52
CA ILE A 218 -4.75 7.51 -9.08
C ILE A 218 -6.18 7.97 -9.26
N ALA A 219 -6.77 8.49 -8.18
CA ALA A 219 -8.13 9.00 -8.16
C ALA A 219 -8.17 10.41 -7.55
N ARG A 220 -9.12 11.22 -8.00
CA ARG A 220 -9.40 12.56 -7.46
C ARG A 220 -10.77 12.58 -6.79
N VAL A 221 -10.89 13.27 -5.66
CA VAL A 221 -12.18 13.57 -5.02
C VAL A 221 -12.89 14.67 -5.82
N LYS A 222 -14.17 14.48 -6.14
CA LYS A 222 -15.01 15.42 -6.90
C LYS A 222 -15.43 16.65 -6.11
#